data_AF-A0A7X9S122-F1
#
_entry.id   AF-A0A7X9S122-F1
#
_cell.length_a   1.000
_cell.length_b   1.000
_cell.length_c   1.000
_cell.angle_alpha   90.00
_cell.angle_beta   90.00
_cell.angle_gamma   90.00
#
_symmetry.space_group_name_H-M   'P 1'
#
loop_
_entity.id
_entity.type
_entity.pdbx_description
1 polymer ?
#
loop_
_entity_poly.entity_id
_entity_poly.type
_entity_poly.pdbx_seq_one_letter_code
_entity_poly.pdbx_strand_id
1 'polypeptide(L)'
;MKYLFKVTLLLSILFYACESDSVDPNTSTPAILPAPGGNQITFTKAGNTDPNDAANQDRITDNVWITRGNDGGQIFNIKTNSSYSKNSSPVGTEWAVGTVDNKDNLTFTPFRTAVKPKDVVGQNLVVHLIADDMYLNVKFTSWSSNKSGGFSYIRDIVSQ
;
A
#
# COMPACT_ATOMS: atom_id res chain seq x y z
N MET A 1 -23.40 35.19 57.10
CA MET A 1 -23.47 33.94 56.29
C MET A 1 -22.21 33.94 55.42
N LYS A 2 -21.16 33.18 55.79
CA LYS A 2 -20.70 31.93 55.14
C LYS A 2 -20.71 32.08 53.59
N TYR A 3 -19.62 32.00 52.83
CA TYR A 3 -18.59 30.95 52.81
C TYR A 3 -17.27 31.41 52.17
N LEU A 4 -16.21 30.78 52.68
CA LEU A 4 -14.82 30.76 52.25
C LEU A 4 -14.67 29.86 51.00
N PHE A 5 -14.04 30.33 49.93
CA PHE A 5 -13.59 29.46 48.82
C PHE A 5 -12.09 29.65 48.61
N LYS A 6 -11.32 28.67 49.13
CA LYS A 6 -9.91 28.47 48.79
C LYS A 6 -9.88 27.55 47.57
N VAL A 7 -9.24 27.97 46.48
CA VAL A 7 -8.93 27.08 45.36
C VAL A 7 -7.43 26.79 45.42
N THR A 8 -7.11 25.56 45.81
CA THR A 8 -5.75 25.03 45.90
C THR A 8 -5.29 24.58 44.52
N LEU A 9 -4.16 25.11 44.07
CA LEU A 9 -3.48 24.74 42.82
C LEU A 9 -2.79 23.38 43.01
N LEU A 10 -3.26 22.33 42.31
CA LEU A 10 -2.64 21.00 42.28
C LEU A 10 -1.77 20.88 41.02
N LEU A 11 -0.46 20.73 41.24
CA LEU A 11 0.58 20.59 40.22
C LEU A 11 0.71 19.11 39.82
N SER A 12 0.38 18.76 38.58
CA SER A 12 0.48 17.41 38.03
C SER A 12 1.91 17.09 37.56
N ILE A 13 2.58 16.17 38.24
CA ILE A 13 3.88 15.61 37.87
C ILE A 13 3.64 14.36 37.01
N LEU A 14 4.02 14.42 35.73
CA LEU A 14 4.05 13.26 34.83
C LEU A 14 5.37 12.51 35.04
N PHE A 15 5.30 11.31 35.61
CA PHE A 15 6.40 10.35 35.59
C PHE A 15 6.32 9.55 34.29
N TYR A 16 7.25 9.79 33.36
CA TYR A 16 7.50 8.88 32.25
C TYR A 16 8.56 7.88 32.71
N ALA A 17 8.15 6.65 32.99
CA ALA A 17 9.07 5.53 33.12
C ALA A 17 9.32 4.98 31.70
N CYS A 18 10.60 4.89 31.32
CA CYS A 18 11.02 4.23 30.09
C CYS A 18 11.10 2.73 30.38
N GLU A 19 10.24 1.93 29.75
CA GLU A 19 10.27 0.47 29.84
C GLU A 19 11.26 -0.05 28.79
N SER A 20 12.34 -0.68 29.26
CA SER A 20 13.38 -1.25 28.43
C SER A 20 13.11 -2.75 28.21
N ASP A 21 12.60 -3.12 27.04
CA ASP A 21 12.46 -4.53 26.66
C ASP A 21 13.74 -5.07 26.02
N SER A 22 14.31 -6.09 26.68
CA SER A 22 15.45 -6.87 26.23
C SER A 22 15.07 -7.82 25.09
N VAL A 23 15.80 -7.76 23.96
CA VAL A 23 15.61 -8.67 22.83
C VAL A 23 16.49 -9.92 22.99
N ASP A 24 15.86 -11.10 22.99
CA ASP A 24 16.50 -12.43 22.93
C ASP A 24 17.11 -12.66 21.52
N PRO A 25 18.39 -13.05 21.39
CA PRO A 25 19.06 -13.13 20.10
C PRO A 25 18.82 -14.42 19.30
N ASN A 26 17.95 -15.36 19.70
CA ASN A 26 17.77 -16.60 18.94
C ASN A 26 16.31 -16.98 18.64
N THR A 27 15.75 -16.35 17.59
CA THR A 27 14.66 -16.93 16.81
C THR A 27 14.90 -16.71 15.31
N SER A 28 15.40 -17.75 14.65
CA SER A 28 15.40 -17.87 13.19
C SER A 28 13.97 -17.87 12.69
N THR A 29 13.51 -16.71 12.24
CA THR A 29 12.12 -16.47 11.82
C THR A 29 12.07 -16.38 10.29
N PRO A 30 11.14 -17.07 9.59
CA PRO A 30 11.02 -16.96 8.14
C PRO A 30 10.66 -15.52 7.79
N ALA A 31 11.45 -14.85 6.93
CA ALA A 31 11.34 -13.45 6.50
C ALA A 31 9.98 -12.80 6.82
N ILE A 32 9.85 -12.31 8.05
CA ILE A 32 8.74 -11.50 8.51
C ILE A 32 8.97 -10.14 7.88
N LEU A 33 8.04 -9.72 7.03
CA LEU A 33 7.92 -8.32 6.61
C LEU A 33 7.97 -7.45 7.88
N PRO A 34 8.72 -6.34 7.88
CA PRO A 34 8.80 -5.47 9.05
C PRO A 34 7.37 -5.12 9.52
N ALA A 35 7.16 -5.19 10.83
CA ALA A 35 5.90 -4.85 11.48
C ALA A 35 5.38 -3.47 11.02
N PRO A 36 4.06 -3.20 11.05
CA PRO A 36 3.49 -1.95 10.55
C PRO A 36 4.10 -0.74 11.29
N GLY A 37 5.06 -0.11 10.64
CA GLY A 37 5.79 1.05 11.14
C GLY A 37 5.79 2.13 10.08
N GLY A 38 4.95 3.15 10.27
CA GLY A 38 5.04 4.52 9.72
C GLY A 38 5.05 4.77 8.20
N ASN A 39 5.63 3.88 7.38
CA ASN A 39 6.07 4.20 6.01
C ASN A 39 5.27 3.45 4.94
N GLN A 40 4.03 3.06 5.24
CA GLN A 40 3.18 2.32 4.32
C GLN A 40 1.78 2.92 4.24
N ILE A 41 1.18 2.84 3.06
CA ILE A 41 -0.20 3.20 2.79
C ILE A 41 -0.98 1.92 2.49
N THR A 42 -2.15 1.78 3.13
CA THR A 42 -3.15 0.79 2.72
C THR A 42 -4.16 1.47 1.81
N PHE A 43 -4.34 0.92 0.62
CA PHE A 43 -5.42 1.32 -0.28
C PHE A 43 -6.45 0.20 -0.39
N THR A 44 -7.73 0.56 -0.43
CA THR A 44 -8.84 -0.37 -0.65
C THR A 44 -9.86 0.26 -1.57
N LYS A 45 -10.22 -0.49 -2.61
CA LYS A 45 -11.39 -0.23 -3.46
C LYS A 45 -12.41 -1.33 -3.24
N ALA A 46 -13.63 -0.96 -2.87
CA ALA A 46 -14.73 -1.91 -2.77
C ALA A 46 -15.16 -2.44 -4.15
N GLY A 47 -15.75 -3.64 -4.16
CA GLY A 47 -16.30 -4.21 -5.39
C GLY A 47 -17.52 -3.43 -5.88
N ASN A 48 -17.72 -3.37 -7.19
CA ASN A 48 -18.84 -2.71 -7.88
C ASN A 48 -18.95 -1.20 -7.65
N THR A 49 -17.91 -0.53 -7.15
CA THR A 49 -17.84 0.94 -7.06
C THR A 49 -17.26 1.56 -8.33
N ASP A 50 -17.59 2.81 -8.63
CA ASP A 50 -17.15 3.49 -9.85
C ASP A 50 -15.63 3.80 -9.82
N PRO A 51 -14.82 3.28 -10.76
CA PRO A 51 -13.39 3.58 -10.81
C PRO A 51 -13.08 5.06 -11.10
N ASN A 52 -14.01 5.85 -11.64
CA ASN A 52 -13.81 7.27 -11.92
C ASN A 52 -13.88 8.16 -10.68
N ASP A 53 -14.46 7.66 -9.58
CA ASP A 53 -14.48 8.37 -8.30
C ASP A 53 -13.08 8.40 -7.69
N ALA A 54 -12.65 9.58 -7.24
CA ALA A 54 -11.33 9.77 -6.63
C ALA A 54 -11.09 8.84 -5.42
N ALA A 55 -12.14 8.55 -4.63
CA ALA A 55 -12.07 7.65 -3.49
C ALA A 55 -11.74 6.18 -3.89
N ASN A 56 -11.98 5.82 -5.15
CA ASN A 56 -11.72 4.50 -5.71
C ASN A 56 -10.40 4.46 -6.51
N GLN A 57 -9.51 5.43 -6.32
CA GLN A 57 -8.22 5.56 -7.00
C GLN A 57 -7.10 5.75 -5.98
N ASP A 58 -6.04 4.95 -6.08
CA ASP A 58 -4.80 5.24 -5.38
C ASP A 58 -3.94 6.19 -6.21
N ARG A 59 -3.93 7.46 -5.85
CA ARG A 59 -3.15 8.50 -6.54
C ARG A 59 -1.74 8.53 -5.97
N ILE A 60 -0.87 7.67 -6.48
CA ILE A 60 0.49 7.46 -5.97
C ILE A 60 1.37 8.68 -6.27
N THR A 61 1.35 9.14 -7.53
CA THR A 61 2.04 10.35 -8.03
C THR A 61 1.11 11.11 -8.98
N ASP A 62 1.56 12.25 -9.50
CA ASP A 62 0.83 12.98 -10.55
C ASP A 62 0.64 12.17 -11.85
N ASN A 63 1.46 11.14 -12.05
CA ASN A 63 1.52 10.30 -13.23
C ASN A 63 0.79 8.95 -13.08
N VAL A 64 0.68 8.42 -11.85
CA VAL A 64 0.19 7.05 -11.61
C VAL A 64 -0.95 7.01 -10.61
N TRP A 65 -2.17 6.79 -11.12
CA TRP A 65 -3.40 6.62 -10.32
C TRP A 65 -3.98 5.22 -10.54
N ILE A 66 -3.81 4.33 -9.57
CA ILE A 66 -4.19 2.92 -9.70
C ILE A 66 -5.65 2.70 -9.33
N THR A 67 -6.40 2.04 -10.21
CA THR A 67 -7.76 1.53 -9.93
C THR A 67 -8.03 0.25 -10.72
N ARG A 68 -9.26 -0.26 -10.63
CA ARG A 68 -9.72 -1.46 -11.36
C ARG A 68 -11.20 -1.34 -11.70
N GLY A 69 -11.56 -1.76 -12.91
CA GLY A 69 -12.94 -1.72 -13.41
C GLY A 69 -13.78 -2.92 -12.97
N ASN A 70 -15.10 -2.80 -13.13
CA ASN A 70 -16.08 -3.80 -12.70
C ASN A 70 -16.39 -4.87 -13.77
N ASP A 71 -15.63 -4.87 -14.87
CA ASP A 71 -15.72 -5.88 -15.94
C ASP A 71 -14.66 -6.99 -15.78
N GLY A 72 -13.95 -7.00 -14.65
CA GLY A 72 -12.85 -7.92 -14.35
C GLY A 72 -11.50 -7.40 -14.84
N GLY A 73 -10.66 -8.28 -15.38
CA GLY A 73 -9.34 -7.88 -15.86
C GLY A 73 -8.31 -7.63 -14.75
N GLN A 74 -7.44 -6.66 -14.96
CA GLN A 74 -6.36 -6.25 -14.03
C GLN A 74 -6.50 -4.79 -13.60
N ILE A 75 -5.64 -4.35 -12.68
CA ILE A 75 -5.51 -2.93 -12.34
C ILE A 75 -5.02 -2.10 -13.53
N PHE A 76 -5.36 -0.82 -13.56
CA PHE A 76 -4.90 0.11 -14.59
C PHE A 76 -4.63 1.50 -14.02
N ASN A 77 -3.92 2.32 -14.80
CA ASN A 77 -3.58 3.69 -14.44
C ASN A 77 -4.64 4.66 -15.00
N ILE A 78 -5.64 5.04 -14.19
CA ILE A 78 -6.74 5.88 -14.66
C ILE A 78 -6.31 7.29 -15.07
N LYS A 79 -5.12 7.73 -14.61
CA LYS A 79 -4.52 8.99 -15.06
C LYS A 79 -4.27 9.00 -16.56
N THR A 80 -3.97 7.84 -17.15
CA THR A 80 -3.59 7.71 -18.57
C THR A 80 -4.67 7.05 -19.42
N ASN A 81 -5.44 6.10 -18.87
CA ASN A 81 -6.41 5.31 -19.63
C ASN A 81 -7.66 4.97 -18.82
N SER A 82 -8.83 4.90 -19.45
CA SER A 82 -10.11 4.67 -18.78
C SER A 82 -10.45 3.19 -18.50
N SER A 83 -9.68 2.24 -19.05
CA SER A 83 -9.90 0.81 -18.86
C SER A 83 -8.61 0.00 -19.03
N TYR A 84 -8.54 -1.21 -18.48
CA TYR A 84 -7.32 -2.01 -18.54
C TYR A 84 -7.02 -2.54 -19.95
N SER A 85 -5.73 -2.61 -20.27
CA SER A 85 -5.15 -3.40 -21.36
C SER A 85 -4.45 -4.63 -20.78
N LYS A 86 -4.69 -5.80 -21.36
CA LYS A 86 -4.13 -7.07 -20.89
C LYS A 86 -2.60 -7.08 -20.87
N ASN A 87 -1.98 -6.41 -21.85
CA ASN A 87 -0.55 -6.53 -22.13
C ASN A 87 0.27 -5.34 -21.63
N SER A 88 -0.37 -4.24 -21.23
CA SER A 88 0.33 -2.99 -20.92
C SER A 88 -0.19 -2.22 -19.71
N SER A 89 -1.23 -2.70 -19.02
CA SER A 89 -1.71 -2.05 -17.79
C SER A 89 -1.01 -2.56 -16.52
N PRO A 90 -0.82 -1.70 -15.51
CA PRO A 90 -1.03 -0.24 -15.54
C PRO A 90 -0.02 0.49 -16.44
N VAL A 91 -0.50 1.45 -17.23
CA VAL A 91 0.37 2.24 -18.12
C VAL A 91 1.28 3.14 -17.28
N GLY A 92 2.55 3.27 -17.69
CA GLY A 92 3.56 4.03 -16.95
C GLY A 92 4.17 3.26 -15.76
N THR A 93 3.91 1.96 -15.68
CA THR A 93 4.46 1.10 -14.62
C THR A 93 5.01 -0.20 -15.19
N GLU A 94 6.03 -0.74 -14.54
CA GLU A 94 6.48 -2.11 -14.73
C GLU A 94 6.66 -2.78 -13.37
N TRP A 95 6.53 -4.11 -13.34
CA TRP A 95 6.34 -4.88 -12.12
C TRP A 95 7.27 -6.09 -12.11
N ALA A 96 7.71 -6.46 -10.91
CA ALA A 96 8.46 -7.68 -10.66
C ALA A 96 8.01 -8.34 -9.36
N VAL A 97 8.18 -9.66 -9.25
CA VAL A 97 8.03 -10.38 -7.98
C VAL A 97 9.35 -10.28 -7.21
N GLY A 98 9.31 -9.76 -5.98
CA GLY A 98 10.50 -9.51 -5.17
C GLY A 98 10.30 -8.38 -4.16
N THR A 99 11.40 -7.78 -3.74
CA THR A 99 11.45 -6.62 -2.83
C THR A 99 12.37 -5.55 -3.41
N VAL A 100 12.15 -4.28 -3.04
CA VAL A 100 12.92 -3.13 -3.53
C VAL A 100 14.42 -3.29 -3.24
N ASP A 101 14.80 -3.91 -2.11
CA ASP A 101 16.20 -4.17 -1.74
C ASP A 101 16.94 -5.04 -2.77
N ASN A 102 16.22 -5.83 -3.57
CA ASN A 102 16.80 -6.69 -4.61
C ASN A 102 16.47 -6.20 -6.03
N LYS A 103 15.92 -4.98 -6.21
CA LYS A 103 15.39 -4.48 -7.48
C LYS A 103 16.36 -4.61 -8.67
N ASP A 104 17.66 -4.41 -8.42
CA ASP A 104 18.70 -4.41 -9.46
C ASP A 104 18.92 -5.80 -10.08
N ASN A 105 18.40 -6.86 -9.43
CA ASN A 105 18.43 -8.24 -9.92
C ASN A 105 17.06 -8.74 -10.40
N LEU A 106 16.04 -7.89 -10.42
CA LEU A 106 14.69 -8.26 -10.84
C LEU A 106 14.48 -8.02 -12.33
N THR A 107 13.63 -8.83 -12.96
CA THR A 107 13.15 -8.59 -14.32
C THR A 107 11.79 -7.92 -14.25
N PHE A 108 11.74 -6.65 -14.65
CA PHE A 108 10.50 -5.88 -14.70
C PHE A 108 9.74 -6.15 -15.99
N THR A 109 8.43 -6.38 -15.86
CA THR A 109 7.52 -6.70 -16.97
C THR A 109 6.14 -6.08 -16.70
N PRO A 110 5.21 -6.07 -17.67
CA PRO A 110 3.84 -5.65 -17.41
C PRO A 110 3.21 -6.46 -16.25
N PHE A 111 2.35 -5.83 -15.44
CA PHE A 111 1.78 -6.42 -14.22
C PHE A 111 1.27 -7.86 -14.38
N ARG A 112 0.46 -8.13 -15.42
CA ARG A 112 -0.09 -9.46 -15.68
C ARG A 112 0.98 -10.51 -16.03
N THR A 113 2.07 -10.08 -16.64
CA THR A 113 3.21 -10.94 -16.98
C THR A 113 4.02 -11.26 -15.72
N ALA A 114 4.27 -10.26 -14.87
CA ALA A 114 4.95 -10.43 -13.60
C ALA A 114 4.17 -11.36 -12.65
N VAL A 115 2.85 -11.17 -12.57
CA VAL A 115 1.97 -11.95 -11.71
C VAL A 115 0.56 -12.03 -12.29
N LYS A 116 -0.03 -13.23 -12.27
CA LYS A 116 -1.43 -13.39 -12.68
C LYS A 116 -2.32 -12.64 -11.69
N PRO A 117 -3.21 -11.73 -12.12
CA PRO A 117 -3.98 -10.89 -11.20
C PRO A 117 -4.81 -11.66 -10.16
N LYS A 118 -5.31 -12.85 -10.52
CA LYS A 118 -6.06 -13.71 -9.59
C LYS A 118 -5.19 -14.41 -8.53
N ASP A 119 -3.88 -14.48 -8.77
CA ASP A 119 -2.91 -15.18 -7.94
C ASP A 119 -1.97 -14.17 -7.22
N VAL A 120 -2.34 -12.88 -7.21
CA VAL A 120 -1.50 -11.78 -6.73
C VAL A 120 -1.49 -11.61 -5.21
N VAL A 121 -2.56 -12.05 -4.54
CA VAL A 121 -2.71 -11.86 -3.09
C VAL A 121 -1.60 -12.59 -2.35
N GLY A 122 -0.93 -11.90 -1.44
CA GLY A 122 0.17 -12.44 -0.63
C GLY A 122 1.56 -12.36 -1.29
N GLN A 123 1.65 -12.07 -2.59
CA GLN A 123 2.92 -11.93 -3.28
C GLN A 123 3.60 -10.60 -2.93
N ASN A 124 4.92 -10.64 -2.71
CA ASN A 124 5.73 -9.43 -2.62
C ASN A 124 6.05 -8.96 -4.04
N LEU A 125 5.69 -7.72 -4.35
CA LEU A 125 5.94 -7.11 -5.65
C LEU A 125 6.76 -5.84 -5.48
N VAL A 126 7.53 -5.53 -6.52
CA VAL A 126 8.09 -4.21 -6.73
C VAL A 126 7.41 -3.59 -7.94
N VAL A 127 6.88 -2.38 -7.79
CA VAL A 127 6.47 -1.55 -8.92
C VAL A 127 7.53 -0.49 -9.16
N HIS A 128 7.93 -0.35 -10.43
CA HIS A 128 8.70 0.79 -10.91
C HIS A 128 7.75 1.77 -11.61
N LEU A 129 7.67 3.00 -11.10
CA LEU A 129 6.94 4.11 -11.69
C LEU A 129 7.87 4.81 -12.68
N ILE A 130 7.69 4.53 -13.98
CA ILE A 130 8.70 4.83 -15.01
C ILE A 130 8.97 6.34 -15.14
N ALA A 131 7.93 7.17 -15.07
CA ALA A 131 8.08 8.62 -15.22
C ALA A 131 8.74 9.29 -14.01
N ASP A 132 8.56 8.69 -12.83
CA ASP A 132 9.04 9.24 -11.56
C ASP A 132 10.41 8.61 -11.15
N ASP A 133 10.86 7.55 -11.85
CA ASP A 133 12.03 6.71 -11.51
C ASP A 133 12.03 6.25 -10.05
N MET A 134 10.86 5.76 -9.60
CA MET A 134 10.61 5.34 -8.24
C MET A 134 10.26 3.87 -8.14
N TYR A 135 10.82 3.18 -7.15
CA TYR A 135 10.56 1.77 -6.86
C TYR A 135 9.87 1.63 -5.51
N LEU A 136 8.72 0.97 -5.49
CA LEU A 136 7.91 0.78 -4.28
C LEU A 136 7.64 -0.69 -4.05
N ASN A 137 7.72 -1.15 -2.80
CA ASN A 137 7.16 -2.44 -2.42
C ASN A 137 5.63 -2.34 -2.45
N VAL A 138 4.99 -3.38 -2.98
CA VAL A 138 3.53 -3.52 -3.03
C VAL A 138 3.16 -4.94 -2.65
N LYS A 139 2.15 -5.09 -1.80
CA LYS A 139 1.60 -6.40 -1.43
C LYS A 139 0.08 -6.36 -1.43
N PHE A 140 -0.53 -7.10 -2.34
CA PHE A 140 -1.98 -7.24 -2.41
C PHE A 140 -2.49 -8.07 -1.23
N THR A 141 -3.48 -7.53 -0.53
CA THR A 141 -4.14 -8.17 0.63
C THR A 141 -5.53 -8.71 0.26
N SER A 142 -6.14 -8.19 -0.81
CA SER A 142 -7.39 -8.72 -1.33
C SER A 142 -7.49 -8.56 -2.85
N TRP A 143 -8.20 -9.49 -3.49
CA TRP A 143 -8.54 -9.43 -4.90
C TRP A 143 -9.93 -10.02 -5.10
N SER A 144 -10.90 -9.22 -5.53
CA SER A 144 -12.28 -9.67 -5.65
C SER A 144 -12.48 -10.57 -6.88
N SER A 145 -13.35 -11.57 -6.71
CA SER A 145 -13.81 -12.47 -7.76
C SER A 145 -15.02 -11.90 -8.52
N ASN A 146 -15.55 -12.68 -9.47
CA ASN A 146 -16.79 -12.36 -10.20
C ASN A 146 -16.78 -10.99 -10.89
N LYS A 147 -15.62 -10.58 -11.40
CA LYS A 147 -15.42 -9.32 -12.15
C LYS A 147 -15.68 -8.03 -11.37
N SER A 148 -16.06 -8.11 -10.10
CA SER A 148 -16.49 -6.97 -9.26
C SER A 148 -15.45 -5.85 -9.04
N GLY A 149 -14.21 -5.96 -9.51
CA GLY A 149 -13.26 -4.83 -9.52
C GLY A 149 -12.69 -4.41 -8.15
N GLY A 150 -13.09 -5.04 -7.05
CA GLY A 150 -12.55 -4.77 -5.72
C GLY A 150 -11.13 -5.32 -5.55
N PHE A 151 -10.30 -4.60 -4.81
CA PHE A 151 -8.96 -5.03 -4.40
C PHE A 151 -8.44 -4.16 -3.25
N SER A 152 -7.43 -4.67 -2.56
CA SER A 152 -6.68 -3.93 -1.56
C SER A 152 -5.20 -4.28 -1.65
N TYR A 153 -4.34 -3.32 -1.37
CA TYR A 153 -2.91 -3.58 -1.16
C TYR A 153 -2.34 -2.65 -0.10
N ILE A 154 -1.17 -3.05 0.39
CA ILE A 154 -0.28 -2.22 1.18
C ILE A 154 0.90 -1.88 0.27
N ARG A 155 1.35 -0.63 0.28
CA ARG A 155 2.54 -0.19 -0.44
C ARG A 155 3.37 0.77 0.38
N ASP A 156 4.60 1.00 -0.04
CA ASP A 156 5.44 2.05 0.53
C ASP A 156 4.81 3.45 0.32
N ILE A 157 5.02 4.35 1.28
CA ILE A 157 4.63 5.75 1.18
C ILE A 157 5.51 6.49 0.18
N VAL A 158 4.93 7.44 -0.53
CA VAL A 158 5.67 8.39 -1.39
C VAL A 158 5.60 9.74 -0.69
N SER A 159 6.76 10.29 -0.34
CA SER A 159 6.86 11.67 0.14
C SER A 159 6.53 12.61 -1.03
N GLN A 160 5.42 13.33 -0.92
CA GLN A 160 5.01 14.38 -1.85
C GLN A 160 5.73 15.69 -1.51
#